data_AF-A0A2M7MT96-F1
#
_entry.id   AF-A0A2M7MT96-F1
#
_cell.length_a   1.000
_cell.length_b   1.000
_cell.length_c   1.000
_cell.angle_alpha   90.00
_cell.angle_beta   90.00
_cell.angle_gamma   90.00
#
_symmetry.space_group_name_H-M   'P 1'
#
loop_
_entity.id
_entity.type
_entity.pdbx_description
1 polymer ?
#
loop_
_entity_poly.entity_id
_entity_poly.type
_entity_poly.pdbx_seq_one_letter_code
_entity_poly.pdbx_strand_id
1 'polypeptide(L)'
;MAACIPSSPDAPHIALTLVGAGEPLIRLEKRLHCAAAGLGLALDLDIQKDAAALGIPFAQTPAVLLDGRLVLSGLPRTEEIEAWLRQAFQSGNQP
;
A
#
# COMPACT_ATOMS: atom_id res chain seq x y z
N MET A 1 -8.71 16.39 -12.95
CA MET A 1 -8.09 15.09 -13.28
C MET A 1 -6.67 15.12 -12.74
N ALA A 2 -6.43 14.52 -11.58
CA ALA A 2 -5.09 14.46 -10.99
C ALA A 2 -4.26 13.46 -11.79
N ALA A 3 -3.35 13.96 -12.62
CA ALA A 3 -2.38 13.14 -13.31
C ALA A 3 -1.48 12.49 -12.26
N CYS A 4 -1.47 11.16 -12.21
CA CYS A 4 -0.49 10.43 -11.42
C CYS A 4 0.87 10.70 -12.06
N ILE A 5 1.66 11.58 -11.45
CA ILE A 5 3.00 11.91 -11.92
C ILE A 5 3.85 10.65 -11.69
N PRO A 6 4.52 10.09 -12.71
CA PRO A 6 5.40 8.96 -12.48
C PRO A 6 6.53 9.38 -11.53
N SER A 7 6.71 8.61 -10.46
CA SER A 7 7.74 8.86 -9.45
C SER A 7 9.13 8.89 -10.08
N SER A 8 9.96 9.86 -9.70
CA SER A 8 11.35 9.97 -10.16
C SER A 8 12.15 8.69 -9.83
N PRO A 9 13.16 8.30 -10.63
CA PRO A 9 13.96 7.09 -10.37
C PRO A 9 14.83 7.13 -9.11
N ASP A 10 14.93 8.30 -8.44
CA ASP A 10 15.58 8.51 -7.14
C ASP A 10 14.54 8.69 -6.01
N ALA A 11 13.27 8.36 -6.26
CA ALA A 11 12.23 8.45 -5.26
C ALA A 11 12.48 7.44 -4.12
N PRO A 12 12.08 7.75 -2.89
CA PRO A 12 12.09 6.75 -1.83
C PRO A 12 11.14 5.60 -2.14
N HIS A 13 11.61 4.37 -1.96
CA HIS A 13 10.85 3.15 -2.21
C HIS A 13 10.22 2.63 -0.92
N ILE A 14 8.93 2.31 -0.96
CA ILE A 14 8.23 1.60 0.11
C ILE A 14 7.75 0.26 -0.44
N ALA A 15 8.18 -0.84 0.19
CA ALA A 15 7.73 -2.19 -0.13
C ALA A 15 6.54 -2.58 0.75
N LEU A 16 5.42 -2.97 0.13
CA LEU A 16 4.21 -3.41 0.80
C LEU A 16 3.77 -4.77 0.25
N THR A 17 3.19 -5.58 1.13
CA THR A 17 2.55 -6.84 0.74
C THR A 17 1.04 -6.69 0.78
N LEU A 18 0.38 -6.81 -0.37
CA LEU A 18 -1.05 -6.86 -0.51
C LEU A 18 -1.55 -8.28 -0.28
N VAL A 19 -2.50 -8.45 0.62
CA VAL A 19 -3.07 -9.75 0.96
C VAL A 19 -4.52 -9.86 0.56
N GLY A 20 -4.85 -10.87 -0.23
CA GLY A 20 -6.19 -11.15 -0.71
C GLY A 20 -6.22 -11.48 -2.20
N ALA A 21 -7.40 -11.43 -2.79
CA ALA A 21 -7.58 -11.71 -4.21
C ALA A 21 -8.79 -10.97 -4.80
N GLY A 22 -8.82 -10.88 -6.13
CA GLY A 22 -9.96 -10.38 -6.90
C GLY A 22 -10.01 -8.86 -7.08
N GLU A 23 -11.16 -8.37 -7.54
CA GLU A 23 -11.42 -6.95 -7.78
C GLU A 23 -11.15 -5.99 -6.61
N PRO A 24 -11.46 -6.31 -5.33
CA PRO A 24 -11.21 -5.37 -4.25
C PRO A 24 -9.71 -5.12 -4.03
N LEU A 25 -8.85 -6.13 -4.25
CA LEU A 25 -7.40 -5.99 -4.17
C LEU A 25 -6.86 -5.09 -5.30
N ILE A 26 -7.31 -5.30 -6.54
CA ILE A 26 -6.91 -4.48 -7.69
C ILE A 26 -7.30 -3.01 -7.48
N ARG A 27 -8.47 -2.75 -6.88
CA ARG A 27 -8.89 -1.39 -6.53
C ARG A 27 -7.99 -0.76 -5.47
N LEU A 28 -7.57 -1.53 -4.47
CA LEU A 28 -6.67 -1.07 -3.41
C LEU A 28 -5.26 -0.77 -3.96
N GLU A 29 -4.71 -1.68 -4.77
CA GLU A 29 -3.43 -1.52 -5.45
C GLU A 29 -3.37 -0.23 -6.26
N LYS A 30 -4.40 0.03 -7.09
CA LYS A 30 -4.49 1.28 -7.86
C LYS A 30 -4.54 2.51 -6.98
N ARG A 31 -5.30 2.47 -5.88
CA ARG A 31 -5.37 3.60 -4.92
C ARG A 31 -4.03 3.85 -4.25
N LEU A 32 -3.33 2.80 -3.85
CA LEU A 32 -1.98 2.87 -3.29
C LEU A 32 -1.01 3.51 -4.29
N HIS A 33 -1.00 3.05 -5.54
CA HIS A 33 -0.18 3.65 -6.59
C HIS A 33 -0.49 5.14 -6.80
N CYS A 34 -1.76 5.52 -6.86
CA CYS A 34 -2.15 6.92 -7.00
C CYS A 34 -1.72 7.77 -5.80
N ALA A 35 -1.91 7.25 -4.58
CA ALA A 35 -1.54 7.94 -3.34
C ALA A 35 -0.02 8.13 -3.24
N ALA A 36 0.77 7.08 -3.51
CA ALA A 36 2.22 7.16 -3.51
C ALA A 36 2.77 8.07 -4.61
N ALA A 37 2.22 8.01 -5.81
CA ALA A 37 2.57 8.92 -6.90
C ALA A 37 2.29 10.39 -6.53
N GLY A 38 1.17 10.67 -5.86
CA GLY A 38 0.85 12.00 -5.34
C GLY A 38 1.83 12.49 -4.28
N LEU A 39 2.49 11.58 -3.56
CA LEU A 39 3.54 11.86 -2.58
C LEU A 39 4.96 11.83 -3.17
N GLY A 40 5.12 11.49 -4.46
CA GLY A 40 6.43 11.33 -5.11
C GLY A 40 7.20 10.10 -4.63
N LEU A 41 6.52 9.08 -4.11
CA LEU A 41 7.09 7.82 -3.62
C LEU A 41 6.97 6.73 -4.67
N ALA A 42 7.93 5.80 -4.71
CA ALA A 42 7.76 4.56 -5.46
C ALA A 42 7.22 3.47 -4.53
N LEU A 43 6.25 2.70 -5.02
CA LEU A 43 5.72 1.55 -4.31
C LEU A 43 6.18 0.27 -4.97
N ASP A 44 6.73 -0.62 -4.15
CA ASP A 44 6.95 -2.02 -4.51
C ASP A 44 5.82 -2.83 -3.87
N LEU A 45 4.99 -3.48 -4.68
CA LEU A 45 3.79 -4.17 -4.23
C LEU A 45 3.93 -5.67 -4.49
N ASP A 46 4.07 -6.45 -3.43
CA ASP A 46 4.02 -7.90 -3.48
C ASP A 46 2.60 -8.40 -3.22
N ILE A 47 2.07 -9.31 -4.04
CA ILE A 47 0.69 -9.79 -3.91
C ILE A 47 0.69 -11.21 -3.33
N GLN A 48 0.26 -11.32 -2.08
CA GLN A 48 0.04 -12.59 -1.40
C GLN A 48 -1.44 -12.99 -1.39
N LYS A 49 -1.76 -14.02 -2.17
CA LYS A 49 -3.14 -14.54 -2.25
C LYS A 49 -3.51 -15.39 -1.04
N ASP A 50 -2.52 -15.96 -0.37
CA ASP A 50 -2.68 -16.88 0.75
C ASP A 50 -2.77 -16.13 2.09
N ALA A 51 -3.92 -15.51 2.34
CA ALA A 51 -4.18 -14.81 3.61
C ALA A 51 -4.11 -15.75 4.82
N ALA A 52 -4.48 -17.03 4.63
CA ALA A 52 -4.41 -18.06 5.66
C ALA A 52 -2.97 -18.35 6.12
N ALA A 53 -2.00 -18.32 5.20
CA ALA A 53 -0.58 -18.50 5.52
C ALA A 53 -0.02 -17.38 6.42
N LEU A 54 -0.66 -16.20 6.39
CA LEU A 54 -0.31 -15.04 7.20
C LEU A 54 -1.20 -14.90 8.45
N GLY A 55 -2.12 -15.84 8.69
CA GLY A 55 -3.06 -15.77 9.82
C GLY A 55 -4.09 -14.65 9.69
N ILE A 56 -4.28 -14.07 8.50
CA ILE A 56 -5.24 -12.99 8.26
C ILE A 56 -6.59 -13.60 7.90
N PRO A 57 -7.67 -13.29 8.66
CA PRO A 57 -8.99 -13.78 8.33
C PRO A 57 -9.47 -13.18 7.01
N PHE A 58 -10.14 -13.98 6.18
CA PHE A 58 -10.62 -13.55 4.86
C PHE A 58 -11.51 -12.30 4.92
N ALA A 59 -12.24 -12.12 6.03
CA ALA A 59 -13.07 -10.94 6.29
C ALA A 59 -12.28 -9.62 6.42
N GLN A 60 -10.97 -9.68 6.68
CA GLN A 60 -10.08 -8.51 6.74
C GLN A 60 -9.35 -8.26 5.41
N THR A 61 -9.58 -9.08 4.38
CA THR A 61 -9.02 -8.88 3.04
C THR A 61 -9.89 -7.92 2.21
N PRO A 62 -9.32 -7.06 1.37
CA PRO A 62 -7.88 -6.93 1.09
C PRO A 62 -7.13 -6.23 2.25
N ALA A 63 -5.93 -6.71 2.54
CA ALA A 63 -5.08 -6.16 3.59
C ALA A 63 -3.74 -5.71 3.00
N VAL A 64 -3.04 -4.82 3.71
CA VAL A 64 -1.72 -4.31 3.34
C VAL A 64 -0.80 -4.52 4.53
N LEU A 65 0.36 -5.11 4.27
CA LEU A 65 1.41 -5.30 5.25
C LEU A 65 2.65 -4.49 4.84
N LEU A 66 3.35 -3.96 5.85
CA LEU A 66 4.66 -3.37 5.73
C LEU A 66 5.60 -4.21 6.60
N ASP A 67 6.65 -4.78 6.01
CA ASP A 67 7.61 -5.64 6.73
C ASP A 67 6.93 -6.76 7.55
N GLY A 68 5.90 -7.38 6.97
CA GLY A 68 5.11 -8.43 7.64
C GLY A 68 4.16 -7.95 8.74
N ARG A 69 4.08 -6.64 9.02
CA ARG A 69 3.10 -6.05 9.94
C ARG A 69 1.88 -5.54 9.18
N LEU A 70 0.68 -5.92 9.61
CA LEU A 70 -0.58 -5.37 9.09
C LEU A 70 -0.66 -3.86 9.37
N VAL A 71 -0.81 -3.07 8.31
CA VAL A 71 -0.88 -1.59 8.39
C VAL A 71 -2.22 -1.04 7.92
N LEU A 72 -2.84 -1.70 6.94
CA LEU A 72 -4.18 -1.37 6.46
C LEU A 72 -4.96 -2.67 6.25
N SER A 73 -6.27 -2.61 6.44
CA SER A 73 -7.18 -3.74 6.20
C SER A 73 -8.51 -3.25 5.64
N GLY A 74 -9.12 -4.05 4.78
CA GLY A 74 -10.34 -3.69 4.05
C GLY A 74 -10.09 -2.70 2.91
N LEU A 75 -11.07 -1.82 2.67
CA LEU A 75 -11.02 -0.81 1.60
C LEU A 75 -10.94 0.61 2.19
N PRO A 76 -9.77 1.02 2.72
CA PRO A 76 -9.60 2.36 3.27
C PRO A 76 -9.83 3.45 2.20
N ARG A 77 -10.15 4.65 2.67
CA ARG A 77 -10.27 5.83 1.80
C ARG A 77 -8.88 6.25 1.32
N THR A 78 -8.83 6.91 0.15
CA THR A 78 -7.56 7.41 -0.41
C THR A 78 -6.82 8.32 0.57
N GLU A 79 -7.54 9.21 1.26
CA GLU A 79 -6.96 10.12 2.26
C GLU A 79 -6.26 9.38 3.41
N GLU A 80 -6.81 8.25 3.87
CA GLU A 80 -6.18 7.45 4.92
C GLU A 80 -4.93 6.72 4.40
N ILE A 81 -4.97 6.26 3.15
CA ILE A 81 -3.81 5.64 2.50
C ILE A 81 -2.69 6.68 2.35
N GLU A 82 -3.01 7.90 1.91
CA GLU A 82 -2.05 9.01 1.77
C GLU A 82 -1.46 9.42 3.13
N ALA A 83 -2.30 9.58 4.16
CA ALA A 83 -1.85 9.90 5.50
C ALA A 83 -0.90 8.83 6.05
N TRP A 84 -1.26 7.55 5.88
CA TRP A 84 -0.44 6.44 6.31
C TRP A 84 0.88 6.38 5.55
N LEU A 85 0.89 6.48 4.21
CA LEU A 85 2.10 6.49 3.40
C LEU A 85 3.05 7.63 3.82
N ARG A 86 2.48 8.81 4.08
CA ARG A 86 3.25 9.96 4.55
C ARG A 86 3.86 9.72 5.93
N GLN A 87 3.15 9.05 6.85
CA GLN A 87 3.68 8.68 8.16
C GLN A 87 4.73 7.56 8.07
N ALA A 88 4.49 6.54 7.25
CA ALA A 88 5.41 5.44 7.02
C ALA A 88 6.74 5.95 6.46
N PHE A 89 6.67 6.87 5.50
CA PHE A 89 7.86 7.52 4.95
C PHE A 89 8.59 8.38 5.99
N GLN A 90 7.88 9.22 6.76
CA GLN A 90 8.51 10.04 7.81
C GLN A 90 9.14 9.18 8.93
N SER A 91 8.57 8.03 9.23
CA SER A 91 9.07 7.12 10.27
C SER A 91 10.25 6.27 9.78
N GLY A 92 10.35 6.01 8.48
CA GLY A 92 11.50 5.36 7.83
C GLY A 92 12.66 6.31 7.51
N ASN A 93 12.46 7.62 7.67
CA ASN A 93 13.48 8.64 7.47
C ASN A 93 14.16 8.99 8.81
N GLN A 94 14.79 8.01 9.45
CA GLN A 94 15.76 8.27 10.51
C GLN A 94 17.16 8.11 9.90
N PRO A 95 17.92 9.20 9.66
CA PRO A 95 19.36 9.09 9.48
C PRO A 95 20.05 8.60 10.77
#